data_AF-A0A6J1H3U4-F1
#
_entry.id   AF-A0A6J1H3U4-F1
#
_cell.length_a   1.000
_cell.length_b   1.000
_cell.length_c   1.000
_cell.angle_alpha   90.00
_cell.angle_beta   90.00
_cell.angle_gamma   90.00
#
_symmetry.space_group_name_H-M   'P 1'
#
loop_
_entity.id
_entity.type
_entity.pdbx_description
1 polymer ?
#
loop_
_entity_poly.entity_id
_entity_poly.type
_entity_poly.pdbx_seq_one_letter_code
_entity_poly.pdbx_strand_id
1 'polypeptide(L)'
;MSSTPKRRTKFKHNLNSDVASKRDSYGSSSAVLLNSIKGPPRDFFPSKDDLTRLITVLFIAGLVFVSCNFFVSRLETRRPRPFCDSDADSFDLLSDACEPCPSHGECHEGKLECGHGYREHGRLCIEDGVINKAVKKLVCSEWLESHLCEANAKFLCDGIGIVWVQEDAIWDDLDGKALVENIDSDNTTIMYAKSKALETIGGLFQARQNALGIKELKCPDHLAESYKPFTCRIRHWVLQHAFVVLPVSLLLVGCTWLLWKLCRRQYLTNRAEDLYNQVCEILEENALMSTRNSGQCESWVVASRLRDHLLLPRERKDPLLWRKVEELVQEDSRIDRYPRLVKGDGKEVWEWQEGSLSSSKEKRLASKSSSRMVMGVNSDVIYSKMENELKAVVS
;
A
#
# COMPACT_ATOMS: atom_id res chain seq x y z
N MET A 1 45.27 1.95 -33.66
CA MET A 1 45.77 0.98 -32.67
C MET A 1 47.01 1.58 -32.02
N SER A 2 46.96 1.89 -30.72
CA SER A 2 48.04 2.53 -29.94
C SER A 2 47.99 1.87 -28.54
N SER A 3 48.90 0.95 -28.20
CA SER A 3 50.26 1.12 -27.66
C SER A 3 50.28 0.94 -26.13
N THR A 4 50.73 -0.23 -25.68
CA THR A 4 51.23 -0.52 -24.34
C THR A 4 52.77 -0.36 -24.29
N PRO A 5 53.39 0.05 -23.17
CA PRO A 5 54.82 -0.12 -22.91
C PRO A 5 55.04 -1.17 -21.80
N LYS A 6 55.87 -2.22 -21.90
CA LYS A 6 57.32 -2.42 -22.10
C LYS A 6 58.18 -2.32 -20.81
N ARG A 7 58.73 -3.50 -20.44
CA ARG A 7 59.69 -3.87 -19.36
C ARG A 7 60.99 -3.06 -19.30
N ARG A 8 61.65 -3.07 -18.13
CA ARG A 8 63.13 -3.14 -18.04
C ARG A 8 63.63 -3.79 -16.72
N THR A 9 64.69 -4.59 -16.83
CA THR A 9 65.40 -5.28 -15.73
C THR A 9 66.92 -5.10 -15.87
N LYS A 10 67.59 -5.06 -14.71
CA LYS A 10 68.99 -5.42 -14.37
C LYS A 10 70.16 -4.63 -14.98
N PHE A 11 71.02 -4.15 -14.07
CA PHE A 11 72.44 -3.90 -14.30
C PHE A 11 73.26 -4.59 -13.21
N LYS A 12 74.42 -5.12 -13.59
CA LYS A 12 75.40 -5.87 -12.77
C LYS A 12 76.76 -5.23 -13.06
N HIS A 13 77.61 -5.06 -12.07
CA HIS A 13 79.04 -4.81 -12.30
C HIS A 13 79.85 -5.50 -11.19
N ASN A 14 80.85 -6.28 -11.61
CA ASN A 14 81.96 -6.79 -10.80
C ASN A 14 83.24 -6.19 -11.38
N LEU A 15 84.26 -5.94 -10.56
CA LEU A 15 85.65 -6.11 -10.95
C LEU A 15 86.55 -6.28 -9.70
N ASN A 16 87.52 -7.19 -9.81
CA ASN A 16 88.50 -7.62 -8.82
C ASN A 16 89.75 -6.72 -8.78
N SER A 17 90.53 -6.82 -7.68
CA SER A 17 92.01 -6.76 -7.55
C SER A 17 92.32 -6.54 -6.05
N ASP A 18 93.41 -6.97 -5.41
CA ASP A 18 94.52 -7.88 -5.71
C ASP A 18 95.29 -8.15 -4.38
N VAL A 19 95.94 -9.32 -4.31
CA VAL A 19 97.32 -9.58 -3.84
C VAL A 19 97.80 -9.26 -2.39
N ALA A 20 98.15 -10.37 -1.70
CA ALA A 20 99.34 -10.69 -0.87
C ALA A 20 99.77 -9.84 0.35
N SER A 21 100.06 -10.52 1.48
CA SER A 21 101.44 -10.89 1.88
C SER A 21 101.47 -11.45 3.30
N LYS A 22 102.48 -12.27 3.59
CA LYS A 22 102.65 -13.21 4.70
C LYS A 22 104.01 -12.90 5.38
N ARG A 23 104.11 -13.25 6.68
CA ARG A 23 105.31 -13.64 7.46
C ARG A 23 106.22 -12.57 8.12
N ASP A 24 106.29 -12.71 9.44
CA ASP A 24 107.41 -13.16 10.28
C ASP A 24 108.83 -12.63 10.02
N SER A 25 109.46 -12.09 11.06
CA SER A 25 110.84 -12.37 11.53
C SER A 25 111.20 -11.44 12.71
N TYR A 26 111.46 -11.92 13.93
CA TYR A 26 112.66 -12.61 14.46
C TYR A 26 113.91 -11.73 14.62
N GLY A 27 114.40 -11.65 15.87
CA GLY A 27 115.78 -11.34 16.21
C GLY A 27 115.92 -10.44 17.44
N SER A 28 116.79 -10.64 18.43
CA SER A 28 117.43 -11.79 19.07
C SER A 28 118.26 -11.19 20.23
N SER A 29 118.52 -12.01 21.25
CA SER A 29 119.73 -11.99 22.09
C SER A 29 119.78 -11.13 23.36
N SER A 30 119.73 -11.88 24.48
CA SER A 30 120.72 -11.88 25.57
C SER A 30 120.62 -10.80 26.66
N ALA A 31 120.84 -11.08 27.94
CA ALA A 31 120.92 -12.30 28.73
C ALA A 31 121.01 -11.85 30.21
N VAL A 32 120.60 -12.74 31.13
CA VAL A 32 120.98 -12.78 32.54
C VAL A 32 120.39 -11.70 33.46
N LEU A 33 119.38 -12.08 34.23
CA LEU A 33 119.54 -12.26 35.69
C LEU A 33 118.37 -13.10 36.23
N LEU A 34 118.65 -14.40 36.43
CA LEU A 34 117.87 -15.30 37.27
C LEU A 34 117.80 -14.71 38.69
N ASN A 35 116.61 -14.50 39.25
CA ASN A 35 116.00 -15.53 40.11
C ASN A 35 114.77 -15.02 40.86
N SER A 36 113.76 -15.91 40.86
CA SER A 36 112.89 -16.23 42.00
C SER A 36 111.81 -15.23 42.40
N ILE A 37 110.64 -15.34 41.76
CA ILE A 37 109.36 -15.20 42.47
C ILE A 37 108.44 -16.36 42.08
N LYS A 38 108.07 -17.10 43.11
CA LYS A 38 107.16 -18.24 43.22
C LYS A 38 105.80 -17.91 42.56
N GLY A 39 105.42 -18.62 41.50
CA GLY A 39 104.10 -18.45 40.89
C GLY A 39 102.97 -19.00 41.80
N PRO A 40 101.78 -18.36 41.82
CA PRO A 40 100.59 -18.90 42.49
C PRO A 40 99.96 -20.06 41.67
N PRO A 41 99.09 -20.89 42.29
CA PRO A 41 98.69 -22.20 41.75
C PRO A 41 97.72 -22.12 40.56
N ARG A 42 97.62 -23.23 39.82
CA ARG A 42 96.98 -23.41 38.50
C ARG A 42 95.43 -23.33 38.47
N ASP A 43 94.79 -22.51 39.29
CA ASP A 43 93.31 -22.42 39.36
C ASP A 43 92.74 -21.01 39.12
N PHE A 44 93.44 -20.16 38.34
CA PHE A 44 93.00 -18.78 38.09
C PHE A 44 92.01 -18.62 36.92
N PHE A 45 91.68 -19.70 36.21
CA PHE A 45 90.69 -19.68 35.13
C PHE A 45 89.52 -20.59 35.50
N PRO A 46 88.27 -20.08 35.55
CA PRO A 46 87.11 -20.91 35.85
C PRO A 46 87.03 -22.06 34.85
N SER A 47 86.68 -23.25 35.34
CA SER A 47 86.50 -24.42 34.49
C SER A 47 85.39 -24.16 33.46
N LYS A 48 85.40 -24.86 32.31
CA LYS A 48 84.32 -24.75 31.31
C LYS A 48 82.94 -25.01 31.95
N ASP A 49 82.91 -25.87 32.96
CA ASP A 49 81.71 -26.21 33.70
C ASP A 49 81.24 -25.07 34.61
N ASP A 50 82.16 -24.31 35.24
CA ASP A 50 81.81 -23.14 36.04
C ASP A 50 81.33 -21.96 35.18
N LEU A 51 81.97 -21.75 34.02
CA LEU A 51 81.55 -20.71 33.07
C LEU A 51 80.15 -21.02 32.50
N THR A 52 79.89 -22.27 32.12
CA THR A 52 78.56 -22.67 31.62
C THR A 52 77.50 -22.58 32.71
N ARG A 53 77.84 -22.89 33.96
CA ARG A 53 76.95 -22.72 35.11
C ARG A 53 76.60 -21.24 35.35
N LEU A 54 77.59 -20.35 35.28
CA LEU A 54 77.38 -18.90 35.42
C LEU A 54 76.48 -18.35 34.28
N ILE A 55 76.76 -18.75 33.03
CA ILE A 55 75.95 -18.35 31.87
C ILE A 55 74.52 -18.87 32.00
N THR A 56 74.34 -20.11 32.47
CA THR A 56 73.01 -20.70 32.70
C THR A 56 72.24 -19.94 33.77
N VAL A 57 72.88 -19.57 34.88
CA VAL A 57 72.26 -18.76 35.94
C VAL A 57 71.88 -17.37 35.42
N LEU A 58 72.74 -16.71 34.66
CA LEU A 58 72.45 -15.43 34.02
C LEU A 58 71.28 -15.53 33.02
N PHE A 59 71.21 -16.61 32.26
CA PHE A 59 70.14 -16.84 31.29
C PHE A 59 68.81 -17.09 31.99
N ILE A 60 68.78 -17.90 33.06
CA ILE A 60 67.59 -18.13 33.87
C ILE A 60 67.16 -16.82 34.55
N ALA A 61 68.09 -16.08 35.15
CA ALA A 61 67.78 -14.79 35.78
C ALA A 61 67.23 -13.78 34.76
N GLY A 62 67.80 -13.74 33.55
CA GLY A 62 67.30 -12.92 32.44
C GLY A 62 65.90 -13.31 31.99
N LEU A 63 65.63 -14.61 31.84
CA LEU A 63 64.29 -15.12 31.49
C LEU A 63 63.25 -14.80 32.58
N VAL A 64 63.61 -14.94 33.85
CA VAL A 64 62.74 -14.59 34.98
C VAL A 64 62.47 -13.08 34.98
N PHE A 65 63.49 -12.24 34.79
CA PHE A 65 63.32 -10.79 34.74
C PHE A 65 62.43 -10.34 33.58
N VAL A 66 62.62 -10.91 32.38
CA VAL A 66 61.81 -10.59 31.19
C VAL A 66 60.38 -11.08 31.34
N SER A 67 60.19 -12.31 31.82
CA SER A 67 58.84 -12.85 32.06
C SER A 67 58.10 -12.06 33.13
N CYS A 68 58.73 -11.76 34.28
CA CYS A 68 58.13 -10.92 35.31
C CYS A 68 57.78 -9.51 34.79
N ASN A 69 58.68 -8.84 34.04
CA ASN A 69 58.34 -7.54 33.44
C ASN A 69 57.22 -7.63 32.40
N PHE A 70 57.18 -8.70 31.60
CA PHE A 70 56.12 -8.92 30.62
C PHE A 70 54.77 -9.18 31.30
N PHE A 71 54.74 -9.95 32.38
CA PHE A 71 53.53 -10.20 33.16
C PHE A 71 53.08 -8.95 33.91
N VAL A 72 53.98 -8.21 34.57
CA VAL A 72 53.66 -6.96 35.27
C VAL A 72 53.16 -5.91 34.28
N SER A 73 53.84 -5.68 33.16
CA SER A 73 53.38 -4.72 32.13
C SER A 73 52.03 -5.12 31.51
N ARG A 74 51.76 -6.41 31.28
CA ARG A 74 50.46 -6.92 30.82
C ARG A 74 49.35 -6.79 31.87
N LEU A 75 49.68 -6.91 33.16
CA LEU A 75 48.72 -6.76 34.27
C LEU A 75 48.43 -5.30 34.57
N GLU A 76 49.43 -4.42 34.43
CA GLU A 76 49.33 -2.99 34.69
C GLU A 76 48.60 -2.26 33.54
N THR A 77 48.82 -2.68 32.29
CA THR A 77 48.02 -2.22 31.14
C THR A 77 46.58 -2.73 31.13
N ARG A 78 46.22 -3.69 32.00
CA ARG A 78 44.86 -4.23 32.12
C ARG A 78 43.99 -3.55 33.17
N ARG A 79 44.53 -2.64 33.99
CA ARG A 79 43.68 -1.84 34.88
C ARG A 79 43.15 -0.64 34.08
N PRO A 80 41.86 -0.65 33.69
CA PRO A 80 41.29 0.52 33.04
C PRO A 80 41.43 1.72 33.98
N ARG A 81 41.87 2.87 33.45
CA ARG A 81 41.94 4.10 34.23
C ARG A 81 40.52 4.50 34.69
N PRO A 82 40.34 4.99 35.92
CA PRO A 82 39.05 5.53 36.33
C PRO A 82 38.72 6.78 35.50
N PHE A 83 37.44 7.13 35.40
CA PHE A 83 37.04 8.42 34.84
C PHE A 83 37.36 9.56 35.83
N CYS A 84 37.59 10.77 35.33
CA CYS A 84 37.70 11.96 36.18
C CYS A 84 36.28 12.43 36.57
N ASP A 85 36.10 12.87 37.80
CA ASP A 85 34.79 13.29 38.31
C ASP A 85 34.33 14.61 37.67
N SER A 86 33.04 14.68 37.30
CA SER A 86 32.46 15.81 36.56
C SER A 86 32.35 17.11 37.38
N ASP A 87 32.37 17.02 38.72
CA ASP A 87 32.13 18.16 39.63
C ASP A 87 33.42 18.78 40.22
N ALA A 88 34.60 18.28 39.82
CA ALA A 88 35.86 18.76 40.37
C ALA A 88 36.33 20.05 39.66
N ASP A 89 35.77 21.18 40.08
CA ASP A 89 36.37 22.51 39.90
C ASP A 89 37.69 22.58 40.67
N SER A 90 38.78 22.03 40.13
CA SER A 90 40.12 22.40 40.57
C SER A 90 41.18 21.90 39.62
N PHE A 91 41.91 22.86 39.06
CA PHE A 91 43.29 22.70 38.62
C PHE A 91 44.07 21.86 39.63
N ASP A 92 44.42 20.63 39.30
CA ASP A 92 45.53 19.95 39.96
C ASP A 92 46.28 19.05 39.00
N LEU A 93 47.60 19.24 39.04
CA LEU A 93 48.65 18.80 38.12
C LEU A 93 48.90 17.28 38.12
N LEU A 94 47.86 16.45 38.18
CA LEU A 94 47.91 14.97 38.22
C LEU A 94 47.03 14.31 37.14
N SER A 95 46.79 15.00 36.03
CA SER A 95 45.94 14.58 34.91
C SER A 95 46.39 13.33 34.13
N ASP A 96 47.43 12.62 34.59
CA ASP A 96 47.91 11.38 33.97
C ASP A 96 47.26 10.11 34.56
N ALA A 97 46.41 10.23 35.59
CA ALA A 97 45.85 9.08 36.31
C ALA A 97 44.40 8.70 35.92
N CYS A 98 43.61 9.62 35.36
CA CYS A 98 42.20 9.39 35.01
C CYS A 98 41.91 9.73 33.54
N GLU A 99 40.87 9.12 32.97
CA GLU A 99 40.37 9.44 31.64
C GLU A 99 39.27 10.51 31.74
N PRO A 100 39.21 11.48 30.81
CA PRO A 100 38.16 12.49 30.80
C PRO A 100 36.78 11.84 30.66
N CYS A 101 35.78 12.42 31.32
CA CYS A 101 34.41 11.94 31.23
C CYS A 101 33.89 12.07 29.78
N PRO A 102 33.33 10.99 29.19
CA PRO A 102 32.82 11.02 27.82
C PRO A 102 31.56 11.90 27.71
N SER A 103 31.29 12.40 26.51
CA SER A 103 30.08 13.18 26.23
C SER A 103 28.81 12.39 26.57
N HIS A 104 27.82 13.08 27.14
CA HIS A 104 26.53 12.50 27.58
C HIS A 104 26.63 11.50 28.75
N GLY A 105 27.77 11.47 29.45
CA GLY A 105 27.97 10.76 30.70
C GLY A 105 28.20 11.70 31.88
N GLU A 106 27.75 11.28 33.06
CA GLU A 106 28.07 11.83 34.36
C GLU A 106 29.06 10.89 35.04
N CYS A 107 30.21 11.42 35.45
CA CYS A 107 31.26 10.63 36.07
C CYS A 107 31.39 10.99 37.54
N HIS A 108 31.21 10.01 38.42
CA HIS A 108 31.36 10.17 39.87
C HIS A 108 32.15 8.98 40.44
N GLU A 109 33.13 9.27 41.30
CA GLU A 109 34.06 8.29 41.87
C GLU A 109 34.73 7.40 40.82
N GLY A 110 34.98 7.94 39.62
CA GLY A 110 35.55 7.22 38.49
C GLY A 110 34.66 6.17 37.83
N LYS A 111 33.37 6.13 38.16
CA LYS A 111 32.34 5.37 37.42
C LYS A 111 31.66 6.27 36.41
N LEU A 112 31.24 5.68 35.29
CA LEU A 112 30.48 6.35 34.25
C LEU A 112 28.99 5.98 34.41
N GLU A 113 28.14 6.99 34.56
CA GLU A 113 26.70 6.85 34.43
C GLU A 113 26.24 7.63 33.21
N CYS A 114 25.55 6.98 32.27
CA CYS A 114 25.09 7.67 31.08
C CYS A 114 23.80 8.44 31.36
N GLY A 115 23.72 9.66 30.84
CA GLY A 115 22.52 10.49 30.94
C GLY A 115 21.31 9.83 30.27
N HIS A 116 20.11 10.27 30.65
CA HIS A 116 18.85 9.77 30.08
C HIS A 116 18.88 9.80 28.53
N GLY A 117 18.54 8.67 27.90
CA GLY A 117 18.63 8.55 26.44
C GLY A 117 19.85 7.80 25.92
N TYR A 118 20.86 7.58 26.77
CA TYR A 118 22.13 6.98 26.40
C TYR A 118 22.38 5.73 27.24
N ARG A 119 22.98 4.71 26.61
CA ARG A 119 23.37 3.45 27.22
C ARG A 119 24.89 3.34 27.22
N GLU A 120 25.42 2.81 28.32
CA GLU A 120 26.84 2.53 28.44
C GLU A 120 27.24 1.43 27.44
N HIS A 121 28.19 1.75 26.57
CA HIS A 121 28.79 0.80 25.65
C HIS A 121 30.32 0.87 25.78
N GLY A 122 30.85 0.03 26.65
CA GLY A 122 32.29 0.03 26.97
C GLY A 122 32.65 1.23 27.84
N ARG A 123 33.28 2.24 27.25
CA ARG A 123 33.73 3.47 27.94
C ARG A 123 33.09 4.74 27.36
N LEU A 124 31.98 4.57 26.65
CA LEU A 124 31.26 5.62 25.93
C LEU A 124 29.76 5.51 26.21
N CYS A 125 29.09 6.65 26.24
CA CYS A 125 27.63 6.72 26.26
C CYS A 125 27.12 6.85 24.83
N ILE A 126 26.44 5.81 24.34
CA ILE A 126 25.87 5.77 22.99
C ILE A 126 24.36 5.89 23.10
N GLU A 127 23.71 6.59 22.17
CA GLU A 127 22.25 6.69 22.16
C GLU A 127 21.58 5.32 22.23
N ASP A 128 20.58 5.18 23.11
CA ASP A 128 19.86 3.93 23.26
C ASP A 128 19.02 3.66 21.99
N GLY A 129 19.35 2.59 21.29
CA GLY A 129 18.62 2.15 20.10
C GLY A 129 17.15 1.85 20.36
N VAL A 130 16.77 1.48 21.60
CA VAL A 130 15.38 1.29 22.00
C VAL A 130 14.64 2.62 22.05
N ILE A 131 15.25 3.65 22.62
CA ILE A 131 14.69 5.01 22.69
C ILE A 131 14.59 5.60 21.30
N ASN A 132 15.63 5.47 20.47
CA ASN A 132 15.58 5.97 19.09
C ASN A 132 14.50 5.24 18.26
N LYS A 133 14.32 3.93 18.46
CA LYS A 133 13.24 3.17 17.82
C LYS A 133 11.86 3.62 18.31
N ALA A 134 11.71 3.90 19.61
CA ALA A 134 10.48 4.45 20.19
C ALA A 134 10.17 5.84 19.62
N VAL A 135 11.16 6.73 19.58
CA VAL A 135 11.06 8.05 18.95
C VAL A 135 10.61 7.91 17.50
N LYS A 136 11.27 7.06 16.70
CA LYS A 136 10.89 6.84 15.30
C LYS A 136 9.46 6.29 15.15
N LYS A 137 9.02 5.42 16.06
CA LYS A 137 7.65 4.88 16.05
C LYS A 137 6.60 5.95 16.39
N LEU A 138 6.91 6.86 17.31
CA LEU A 138 6.04 7.99 17.67
C LEU A 138 5.97 9.03 16.54
N VAL A 139 7.13 9.44 16.03
CA VAL A 139 7.27 10.44 14.96
C VAL A 139 6.65 9.95 13.64
N CYS A 140 6.93 8.71 13.24
CA CYS A 140 6.39 8.10 12.02
C CYS A 140 5.07 7.34 12.28
N SER A 141 4.35 7.68 13.36
CA SER A 141 3.04 7.07 13.55
C SER A 141 2.11 7.57 12.44
N GLU A 142 1.58 6.62 11.66
CA GLU A 142 0.65 6.90 10.56
C GLU A 142 -0.54 7.74 11.04
N TRP A 143 -0.93 7.54 12.31
CA TRP A 143 -1.93 8.35 12.96
C TRP A 143 -1.55 9.84 13.05
N LEU A 144 -0.33 10.18 13.51
CA LEU A 144 0.09 11.56 13.69
C LEU A 144 0.16 12.30 12.35
N GLU A 145 0.76 11.67 11.34
CA GLU A 145 0.85 12.23 9.98
C GLU A 145 -0.55 12.40 9.39
N SER A 146 -1.38 11.35 9.44
CA SER A 146 -2.76 11.39 8.94
C SER A 146 -3.58 12.47 9.64
N HIS A 147 -3.50 12.57 10.96
CA HIS A 147 -4.31 13.52 11.73
C HIS A 147 -3.92 14.98 11.45
N LEU A 148 -2.63 15.31 11.50
CA LEU A 148 -2.16 16.67 11.19
C LEU A 148 -2.38 17.05 9.73
N CYS A 149 -2.14 16.12 8.80
CA CYS A 149 -2.24 16.41 7.38
C CYS A 149 -3.67 16.37 6.87
N GLU A 150 -4.57 15.56 7.43
CA GLU A 150 -6.01 15.60 7.12
C GLU A 150 -6.64 16.92 7.58
N ALA A 151 -6.26 17.42 8.77
CA ALA A 151 -6.73 18.72 9.26
C ALA A 151 -6.30 19.87 8.33
N ASN A 152 -5.02 19.93 7.95
CA ASN A 152 -4.54 20.94 7.00
C ASN A 152 -5.14 20.73 5.59
N ALA A 153 -5.33 19.49 5.14
CA ALA A 153 -5.92 19.19 3.85
C ALA A 153 -7.38 19.65 3.73
N LYS A 154 -8.18 19.48 4.79
CA LYS A 154 -9.56 20.02 4.86
C LYS A 154 -9.56 21.54 4.81
N PHE A 155 -8.64 22.18 5.54
CA PHE A 155 -8.48 23.64 5.47
C PHE A 155 -8.12 24.12 4.07
N LEU A 156 -7.18 23.45 3.37
CA LEU A 156 -6.82 23.79 1.99
C LEU A 156 -7.98 23.61 1.00
N CYS A 157 -8.97 22.80 1.33
CA CYS A 157 -10.11 22.49 0.48
C CYS A 157 -11.27 23.47 0.66
N ASP A 158 -11.74 23.65 1.90
CA ASP A 158 -12.92 24.45 2.19
C ASP A 158 -12.59 25.83 2.77
N GLY A 159 -11.31 26.10 3.09
CA GLY A 159 -10.87 27.31 3.80
C GLY A 159 -11.31 27.34 5.28
N ILE A 160 -11.87 26.24 5.78
CA ILE A 160 -12.49 26.12 7.10
C ILE A 160 -11.74 25.03 7.87
N GLY A 161 -11.27 25.36 9.08
CA GLY A 161 -10.61 24.40 9.96
C GLY A 161 -9.44 24.99 10.74
N ILE A 162 -8.92 24.19 11.68
CA ILE A 162 -7.70 24.49 12.42
C ILE A 162 -6.49 23.98 11.62
N VAL A 163 -5.60 24.90 11.27
CA VAL A 163 -4.34 24.61 10.54
C VAL A 163 -3.22 24.26 11.50
N TRP A 164 -3.25 24.87 12.68
CA TRP A 164 -2.25 24.74 13.72
C TRP A 164 -2.85 23.93 14.86
N VAL A 165 -2.14 22.88 15.25
CA VAL A 165 -2.54 21.97 16.32
C VAL A 165 -1.56 22.12 17.47
N GLN A 166 -2.10 22.25 18.69
CA GLN A 166 -1.31 22.39 19.90
C GLN A 166 -0.57 21.09 20.26
N GLU A 167 0.66 21.21 20.72
CA GLU A 167 1.55 20.09 21.01
C GLU A 167 1.02 19.14 22.11
N ASP A 168 0.42 19.68 23.17
CA ASP A 168 -0.18 18.93 24.27
C ASP A 168 -1.40 18.12 23.84
N ALA A 169 -2.29 18.71 23.05
CA ALA A 169 -3.48 18.04 22.52
C ALA A 169 -3.13 16.83 21.65
N ILE A 170 -1.97 16.86 20.96
CA ILE A 170 -1.48 15.73 20.15
C ILE A 170 -1.09 14.56 21.06
N TRP A 171 -0.40 14.83 22.16
CA TRP A 171 0.03 13.78 23.07
C TRP A 171 -1.11 13.19 23.89
N ASP A 172 -2.09 14.01 24.29
CA ASP A 172 -3.28 13.53 25.00
C ASP A 172 -4.06 12.52 24.14
N ASP A 173 -4.23 12.77 22.83
CA ASP A 173 -4.92 11.81 21.93
C ASP A 173 -4.04 10.58 21.60
N LEU A 174 -2.71 10.76 21.54
CA LEU A 174 -1.77 9.67 21.26
C LEU A 174 -1.63 8.70 22.45
N ASP A 175 -1.61 9.22 23.67
CA ASP A 175 -1.61 8.44 24.91
C ASP A 175 -2.91 7.63 25.04
N GLY A 176 -4.04 8.20 24.63
CA GLY A 176 -5.34 7.52 24.57
C GLY A 176 -5.41 6.32 23.60
N LYS A 177 -4.46 6.19 22.65
CA LYS A 177 -4.46 5.14 21.61
C LYS A 177 -3.51 3.96 21.89
N ALA A 178 -3.02 3.81 23.12
CA ALA A 178 -2.20 2.68 23.56
C ALA A 178 -0.89 2.46 22.76
N LEU A 179 -0.41 3.48 22.02
CA LEU A 179 0.87 3.39 21.31
C LEU A 179 2.06 3.35 22.29
N VAL A 180 1.86 3.95 23.47
CA VAL A 180 2.84 4.07 24.58
C VAL A 180 2.86 2.83 25.48
N GLU A 181 1.76 2.06 25.57
CA GLU A 181 1.68 0.85 26.42
C GLU A 181 2.60 -0.30 25.98
N ASN A 182 3.05 -0.29 24.73
CA ASN A 182 4.00 -1.29 24.22
C ASN A 182 5.47 -0.98 24.54
N ILE A 183 5.74 0.11 25.28
CA ILE A 183 7.08 0.49 25.72
C ILE A 183 7.19 0.09 27.19
N ASP A 184 7.72 -1.10 27.41
CA ASP A 184 8.01 -1.70 28.73
C ASP A 184 9.20 -0.98 29.40
N SER A 185 9.05 0.33 29.65
CA SER A 185 10.13 1.21 30.12
C SER A 185 9.67 2.18 31.21
N ASP A 186 10.59 2.54 32.10
CA ASP A 186 10.39 3.54 33.15
C ASP A 186 9.78 4.86 32.61
N ASN A 187 8.90 5.48 33.39
CA ASN A 187 8.18 6.71 33.05
C ASN A 187 9.12 7.85 32.58
N THR A 188 10.33 7.92 33.12
CA THR A 188 11.38 8.90 32.74
C THR A 188 11.88 8.69 31.31
N THR A 189 12.00 7.44 30.87
CA THR A 189 12.43 7.07 29.51
C THR A 189 11.37 7.45 28.48
N ILE A 190 10.08 7.26 28.83
CA ILE A 190 8.94 7.67 28.00
C ILE A 190 8.89 9.19 27.86
N MET A 191 9.06 9.93 28.96
CA MET A 191 9.11 11.40 28.92
C MET A 191 10.24 11.93 28.03
N TYR A 192 11.44 11.36 28.16
CA TYR A 192 12.56 11.72 27.28
C TYR A 192 12.25 11.39 25.81
N ALA A 193 11.72 10.20 25.52
CA ALA A 193 11.33 9.83 24.16
C ALA A 193 10.27 10.77 23.56
N LYS A 194 9.28 11.23 24.34
CA LYS A 194 8.31 12.24 23.92
C LYS A 194 8.98 13.56 23.57
N SER A 195 9.87 14.05 24.45
CA SER A 195 10.60 15.31 24.20
C SER A 195 11.46 15.26 22.94
N LYS A 196 12.21 14.18 22.73
CA LYS A 196 13.05 13.96 21.53
C LYS A 196 12.20 13.78 20.27
N ALA A 197 11.03 13.15 20.39
CA ALA A 197 10.07 13.04 19.30
C ALA A 197 9.55 14.42 18.88
N LEU A 198 9.26 15.32 19.82
CA LEU A 198 8.82 16.68 19.53
C LEU A 198 9.85 17.51 18.77
N GLU A 199 11.11 17.43 19.17
CA GLU A 199 12.19 18.09 18.43
C GLU A 199 12.31 17.55 17.00
N THR A 200 12.16 16.23 16.83
CA THR A 200 12.20 15.58 15.51
C THR A 200 10.99 15.97 14.66
N ILE A 201 9.80 16.04 15.26
CA ILE A 201 8.55 16.47 14.60
C ILE A 201 8.68 17.93 14.16
N GLY A 202 9.25 18.81 14.98
CA GLY A 202 9.49 20.21 14.60
C GLY A 202 10.45 20.40 13.42
N GLY A 203 11.26 19.38 13.10
CA GLY A 203 12.09 19.35 11.88
C GLY A 203 11.37 18.84 10.63
N LEU A 204 10.34 17.99 10.80
CA LEU A 204 9.54 17.43 9.70
C LEU A 204 8.30 18.26 9.37
N PHE A 205 7.71 18.89 10.39
CA PHE A 205 6.49 19.67 10.34
C PHE A 205 6.80 21.13 10.63
N GLN A 206 5.95 22.05 10.17
CA GLN A 206 6.14 23.47 10.49
C GLN A 206 5.72 23.71 11.93
N ALA A 207 6.69 24.07 12.78
CA ALA A 207 6.44 24.46 14.16
C ALA A 207 6.39 25.98 14.30
N ARG A 208 5.45 26.48 15.12
CA ARG A 208 5.34 27.90 15.50
C ARG A 208 5.14 28.00 17.00
N GLN A 209 5.59 29.09 17.61
CA GLN A 209 5.16 29.47 18.96
C GLN A 209 4.04 30.51 18.90
N ASN A 210 3.00 30.27 19.69
CA ASN A 210 1.90 31.19 19.90
C ASN A 210 2.30 32.37 20.80
N ALA A 211 1.43 33.38 20.85
CA ALA A 211 1.60 34.54 21.74
C ALA A 211 1.70 34.16 23.23
N LEU A 212 1.21 32.98 23.61
CA LEU A 212 1.30 32.40 24.96
C LEU A 212 2.57 31.55 25.18
N GLY A 213 3.48 31.47 24.20
CA GLY A 213 4.69 30.65 24.24
C GLY A 213 4.47 29.16 23.96
N ILE A 214 3.23 28.74 23.70
CA ILE A 214 2.87 27.35 23.42
C ILE A 214 3.30 26.98 22.00
N LYS A 215 3.90 25.80 21.81
CA LYS A 215 4.27 25.27 20.49
C LYS A 215 3.05 24.69 19.78
N GLU A 216 2.90 25.08 18.53
CA GLU A 216 1.91 24.55 17.59
C GLU A 216 2.60 23.93 16.38
N LEU A 217 1.97 22.91 15.83
CA LEU A 217 2.46 22.14 14.70
C LEU A 217 1.48 22.26 13.53
N LYS A 218 2.03 22.40 12.32
CA LYS A 218 1.31 22.45 11.04
C LYS A 218 1.93 21.45 10.06
N CYS A 219 1.08 20.69 9.37
CA CYS A 219 1.50 19.85 8.23
C CYS A 219 1.92 20.71 7.02
N PRO A 220 3.08 20.47 6.40
CA PRO A 220 3.49 21.18 5.20
C PRO A 220 2.47 21.04 4.06
N ASP A 221 2.27 22.11 3.28
CA ASP A 221 1.19 22.13 2.27
C ASP A 221 1.39 21.09 1.16
N HIS A 222 2.64 20.77 0.81
CA HIS A 222 2.97 19.72 -0.17
C HIS A 222 2.61 18.32 0.31
N LEU A 223 2.75 18.06 1.62
CA LEU A 223 2.38 16.79 2.23
C LEU A 223 0.86 16.72 2.40
N ALA A 224 0.24 17.81 2.87
CA ALA A 224 -1.21 17.92 3.03
C ALA A 224 -1.98 17.76 1.70
N GLU A 225 -1.37 18.08 0.56
CA GLU A 225 -2.00 17.89 -0.75
C GLU A 225 -2.31 16.43 -1.07
N SER A 226 -1.48 15.48 -0.63
CA SER A 226 -1.71 14.05 -0.82
C SER A 226 -2.92 13.55 -0.02
N TYR A 227 -3.15 14.15 1.15
CA TYR A 227 -4.27 13.87 2.07
C TYR A 227 -5.58 14.59 1.73
N LYS A 228 -5.64 15.39 0.65
CA LYS A 228 -6.89 16.01 0.20
C LYS A 228 -7.96 14.97 -0.14
N PRO A 229 -9.18 15.08 0.40
CA PRO A 229 -10.25 14.15 0.08
C PRO A 229 -10.59 14.22 -1.42
N PHE A 230 -10.94 13.07 -2.01
CA PHE A 230 -11.29 12.98 -3.42
C PHE A 230 -12.43 13.93 -3.80
N THR A 231 -13.40 14.14 -2.91
CA THR A 231 -14.52 15.08 -3.10
C THR A 231 -14.04 16.51 -3.37
N CYS A 232 -13.02 16.96 -2.65
CA CYS A 232 -12.43 18.28 -2.85
C CYS A 232 -11.70 18.38 -4.20
N ARG A 233 -10.92 17.35 -4.57
CA ARG A 233 -10.24 17.31 -5.86
C ARG A 233 -11.25 17.34 -7.01
N ILE A 234 -12.32 16.56 -6.91
CA ILE A 234 -13.40 16.55 -7.90
C ILE A 234 -14.10 17.91 -7.93
N ARG A 235 -14.43 18.50 -6.77
CA ARG A 235 -15.08 19.82 -6.72
C ARG A 235 -14.22 20.89 -7.37
N HIS A 236 -12.93 20.95 -7.06
CA HIS A 236 -12.01 21.91 -7.67
C HIS A 236 -11.90 21.67 -9.19
N TRP A 237 -11.78 20.42 -9.61
CA TRP A 237 -11.73 20.05 -11.02
C TRP A 237 -13.01 20.42 -11.78
N VAL A 238 -14.18 20.14 -11.19
CA VAL A 238 -15.50 20.48 -11.74
C VAL A 238 -15.69 21.98 -11.84
N LEU A 239 -15.28 22.74 -10.82
CA LEU A 239 -15.35 24.21 -10.85
C LEU A 239 -14.41 24.80 -11.91
N GLN A 240 -13.19 24.28 -12.02
CA GLN A 240 -12.23 24.71 -13.02
C GLN A 240 -12.69 24.39 -14.45
N HIS A 241 -13.40 23.28 -14.64
CA HIS A 241 -13.92 22.84 -15.94
C HIS A 241 -15.44 23.05 -16.06
N ALA A 242 -16.04 23.95 -15.27
CA ALA A 242 -17.50 24.10 -15.19
C ALA A 242 -18.13 24.41 -16.55
N PHE A 243 -17.47 25.24 -17.36
CA PHE A 243 -17.91 25.59 -18.71
C PHE A 243 -17.98 24.41 -19.68
N VAL A 244 -17.26 23.31 -19.42
CA VAL A 244 -17.29 22.08 -20.23
C VAL A 244 -18.23 21.06 -19.61
N VAL A 245 -18.20 20.89 -18.29
CA VAL A 245 -19.00 19.89 -17.58
C VAL A 245 -20.50 20.19 -17.69
N LEU A 246 -20.90 21.46 -17.54
CA LEU A 246 -22.30 21.87 -17.63
C LEU A 246 -22.95 21.53 -18.98
N PRO A 247 -22.42 21.94 -20.14
CA PRO A 247 -23.03 21.61 -21.43
C PRO A 247 -23.02 20.12 -21.73
N VAL A 248 -21.96 19.39 -21.36
CA VAL A 248 -21.90 17.93 -21.54
C VAL A 248 -22.97 17.23 -20.70
N SER A 249 -23.16 17.64 -19.44
CA SER A 249 -24.20 17.07 -18.57
C SER A 249 -25.60 17.33 -19.11
N LEU A 250 -25.89 18.55 -19.58
CA LEU A 250 -27.17 18.90 -20.20
C LEU A 250 -27.41 18.11 -21.49
N LEU A 251 -26.37 17.92 -22.29
CA LEU A 251 -26.45 17.10 -23.51
C LEU A 251 -26.76 15.64 -23.17
N LEU A 252 -26.09 15.05 -22.18
CA LEU A 252 -26.35 13.67 -21.76
C LEU A 252 -27.77 13.48 -21.22
N VAL A 253 -28.25 14.40 -20.38
CA VAL A 253 -29.63 14.38 -19.86
C VAL A 253 -30.63 14.56 -21.01
N GLY A 254 -30.36 15.47 -21.94
CA GLY A 254 -31.19 15.67 -23.13
C GLY A 254 -31.25 14.42 -24.03
N CYS A 255 -30.10 13.84 -24.34
CA CYS A 255 -30.00 12.62 -25.14
C CYS A 255 -30.71 11.44 -24.50
N THR A 256 -30.51 11.20 -23.20
CA THR A 256 -31.19 10.12 -22.47
C THR A 256 -32.70 10.32 -22.44
N TRP A 257 -33.18 11.55 -22.23
CA TRP A 257 -34.61 11.85 -22.28
C TRP A 257 -35.21 11.65 -23.68
N LEU A 258 -34.51 12.08 -24.74
CA LEU A 258 -34.93 11.87 -26.12
C LEU A 258 -34.98 10.39 -26.49
N LEU A 259 -33.95 9.61 -26.14
CA LEU A 259 -33.92 8.17 -26.35
C LEU A 259 -35.05 7.48 -25.60
N TRP A 260 -35.27 7.82 -24.33
CA TRP A 260 -36.37 7.28 -23.55
C TRP A 260 -37.73 7.60 -24.18
N LYS A 261 -37.92 8.83 -24.68
CA LYS A 261 -39.13 9.25 -25.38
C LYS A 261 -39.35 8.47 -26.70
N LEU A 262 -38.29 8.20 -27.46
CA LEU A 262 -38.37 7.41 -28.70
C LEU A 262 -38.66 5.94 -28.40
N CYS A 263 -37.95 5.33 -27.45
CA CYS A 263 -38.20 3.96 -27.01
C CYS A 263 -39.61 3.78 -26.46
N ARG A 264 -40.12 4.75 -25.68
CA ARG A 264 -41.50 4.71 -25.19
C ARG A 264 -42.52 4.77 -26.34
N ARG A 265 -42.26 5.61 -27.36
CA ARG A 265 -43.12 5.68 -28.55
C ARG A 265 -43.15 4.35 -29.30
N GLN A 266 -41.98 3.76 -29.58
CA GLN A 266 -41.86 2.46 -30.25
C GLN A 266 -42.52 1.34 -29.45
N TYR A 267 -42.32 1.32 -28.14
CA TYR A 267 -42.98 0.35 -27.26
C TYR A 267 -44.50 0.47 -27.34
N LEU A 268 -45.04 1.70 -27.29
CA LEU A 268 -46.48 1.95 -27.40
C LEU A 268 -47.04 1.51 -28.75
N THR A 269 -46.34 1.75 -29.87
CA THR A 269 -46.81 1.32 -31.20
C THR A 269 -46.82 -0.18 -31.32
N ASN A 270 -45.72 -0.85 -30.99
CA ASN A 270 -45.61 -2.30 -31.13
C ASN A 270 -46.61 -3.01 -30.20
N ARG A 271 -46.73 -2.53 -28.95
CA ARG A 271 -47.69 -3.09 -27.99
C ARG A 271 -49.14 -2.85 -28.42
N ALA A 272 -49.45 -1.71 -29.06
CA ALA A 272 -50.78 -1.46 -29.60
C ALA A 272 -51.10 -2.39 -30.78
N GLU A 273 -50.13 -2.66 -31.66
CA GLU A 273 -50.29 -3.62 -32.75
C GLU A 273 -50.52 -5.04 -32.23
N ASP A 274 -49.77 -5.49 -31.21
CA ASP A 274 -49.99 -6.79 -30.56
C ASP A 274 -51.40 -6.91 -29.98
N LEU A 275 -51.87 -5.86 -29.29
CA LEU A 275 -53.23 -5.82 -28.73
C LEU A 275 -54.30 -5.80 -29.82
N TYR A 276 -54.07 -5.07 -30.91
CA TYR A 276 -54.95 -5.03 -32.07
C TYR A 276 -55.08 -6.43 -32.73
N ASN A 277 -53.97 -7.16 -32.89
CA ASN A 277 -54.01 -8.51 -33.42
C ASN A 277 -54.81 -9.45 -32.50
N GLN A 278 -54.64 -9.35 -31.18
CA GLN A 278 -55.45 -10.11 -30.21
C GLN A 278 -56.94 -9.77 -30.27
N VAL A 279 -57.29 -8.48 -30.47
CA VAL A 279 -58.68 -8.07 -30.72
C VAL A 279 -59.23 -8.73 -31.97
N CYS A 280 -58.47 -8.72 -33.07
CA CYS A 280 -58.88 -9.36 -34.33
C CYS A 280 -59.14 -10.87 -34.13
N GLU A 281 -58.23 -11.58 -33.44
CA GLU A 281 -58.38 -13.01 -33.16
C GLU A 281 -59.64 -13.32 -32.33
N ILE A 282 -59.92 -12.53 -31.28
CA ILE A 282 -61.11 -12.71 -30.43
C ILE A 282 -62.39 -12.44 -31.22
N LEU A 283 -62.43 -11.37 -32.03
CA LEU A 283 -63.59 -11.03 -32.83
C LEU A 283 -63.85 -12.07 -33.94
N GLU A 284 -62.79 -12.54 -34.60
CA GLU A 284 -62.89 -13.60 -35.60
C GLU A 284 -63.35 -14.93 -34.98
N GLU A 285 -62.81 -15.32 -33.81
CA GLU A 285 -63.24 -16.53 -33.11
C GLU A 285 -64.71 -16.47 -32.68
N ASN A 286 -65.16 -15.32 -32.16
CA ASN A 286 -66.57 -15.14 -31.79
C ASN A 286 -67.51 -15.21 -33.01
N ALA A 287 -67.12 -14.65 -34.15
CA ALA A 287 -67.89 -14.75 -35.39
C ALA A 287 -67.95 -16.19 -35.95
N LEU A 288 -66.85 -16.97 -35.81
CA LEU A 288 -66.87 -18.40 -36.18
C LEU A 288 -67.75 -19.22 -35.23
N MET A 289 -67.74 -18.91 -33.93
CA MET A 289 -68.55 -19.58 -32.93
C MET A 289 -70.05 -19.27 -33.09
N SER A 290 -70.42 -18.02 -33.38
CA SER A 290 -71.81 -17.63 -33.66
C SER A 290 -72.36 -18.34 -34.90
N THR A 291 -71.55 -18.45 -35.96
CA THR A 291 -71.90 -19.18 -37.20
C THR A 291 -72.10 -20.67 -36.92
N ARG A 292 -71.19 -21.31 -36.16
CA ARG A 292 -71.25 -22.75 -35.88
C ARG A 292 -72.43 -23.13 -35.00
N ASN A 293 -72.80 -22.27 -34.05
CA ASN A 293 -73.87 -22.52 -33.09
C ASN A 293 -75.22 -21.93 -33.53
N SER A 294 -75.44 -21.76 -34.84
CA SER A 294 -76.71 -21.32 -35.44
C SER A 294 -77.31 -20.08 -34.75
N GLY A 295 -76.47 -19.08 -34.43
CA GLY A 295 -76.91 -17.81 -33.85
C GLY A 295 -77.23 -17.82 -32.34
N GLN A 296 -76.92 -18.90 -31.60
CA GLN A 296 -77.10 -18.90 -30.13
C GLN A 296 -76.04 -18.10 -29.37
N CYS A 297 -74.89 -17.80 -30.00
CA CYS A 297 -73.81 -17.00 -29.41
C CYS A 297 -73.75 -15.62 -30.09
N GLU A 298 -73.50 -14.58 -29.30
CA GLU A 298 -73.34 -13.21 -29.79
C GLU A 298 -72.10 -13.13 -30.72
N SER A 299 -72.27 -12.54 -31.91
CA SER A 299 -71.19 -12.29 -32.90
C SER A 299 -70.32 -11.09 -32.57
N TRP A 300 -70.67 -10.35 -31.52
CA TRP A 300 -70.16 -9.03 -31.21
C TRP A 300 -69.68 -8.92 -29.76
N VAL A 301 -68.76 -8.00 -29.49
CA VAL A 301 -68.14 -7.83 -28.16
C VAL A 301 -68.14 -6.36 -27.74
N VAL A 302 -68.40 -6.09 -26.46
CA VAL A 302 -68.32 -4.74 -25.89
C VAL A 302 -66.86 -4.28 -25.80
N ALA A 303 -66.55 -3.09 -26.33
CA ALA A 303 -65.18 -2.55 -26.38
C ALA A 303 -64.51 -2.45 -25.00
N SER A 304 -65.27 -2.05 -23.97
CA SER A 304 -64.75 -1.98 -22.60
C SER A 304 -64.36 -3.36 -22.04
N ARG A 305 -65.05 -4.43 -22.44
CA ARG A 305 -64.73 -5.80 -22.02
C ARG A 305 -63.42 -6.28 -22.66
N LEU A 306 -63.18 -5.94 -23.93
CA LEU A 306 -61.90 -6.21 -24.60
C LEU A 306 -60.76 -5.48 -23.90
N ARG A 307 -60.96 -4.19 -23.58
CA ARG A 307 -60.00 -3.38 -22.84
C ARG A 307 -59.63 -4.01 -21.50
N ASP A 308 -60.62 -4.41 -20.71
CA ASP A 308 -60.40 -4.96 -19.37
C ASP A 308 -59.76 -6.36 -19.39
N HIS A 309 -60.05 -7.14 -20.43
CA HIS A 309 -59.50 -8.49 -20.60
C HIS A 309 -58.07 -8.48 -21.15
N LEU A 310 -57.76 -7.58 -22.09
CA LEU A 310 -56.48 -7.54 -22.79
C LEU A 310 -55.43 -6.67 -22.09
N LEU A 311 -55.84 -5.60 -21.40
CA LEU A 311 -54.90 -4.71 -20.70
C LEU A 311 -54.58 -5.19 -19.28
N LEU A 312 -53.29 -5.24 -18.97
CA LEU A 312 -52.83 -5.47 -17.61
C LEU A 312 -53.24 -4.28 -16.70
N PRO A 313 -53.46 -4.50 -15.39
CA PRO A 313 -53.81 -3.43 -14.45
C PRO A 313 -52.85 -2.23 -14.46
N ARG A 314 -51.57 -2.44 -14.79
CA ARG A 314 -50.56 -1.40 -14.93
C ARG A 314 -50.71 -0.60 -16.24
N GLU A 315 -51.10 -1.25 -17.32
CA GLU A 315 -51.31 -0.65 -18.65
C GLU A 315 -52.61 0.17 -18.71
N ARG A 316 -53.62 -0.18 -17.91
CA ARG A 316 -54.90 0.57 -17.81
C ARG A 316 -54.74 2.00 -17.31
N LYS A 317 -53.63 2.34 -16.67
CA LYS A 317 -53.33 3.71 -16.21
C LYS A 317 -52.93 4.63 -17.36
N ASP A 318 -52.45 4.09 -18.47
CA ASP A 318 -52.00 4.87 -19.63
C ASP A 318 -53.09 4.85 -20.72
N PRO A 319 -53.94 5.89 -20.84
CA PRO A 319 -55.04 5.90 -21.81
C PRO A 319 -54.56 5.96 -23.27
N LEU A 320 -53.30 6.34 -23.49
CA LEU A 320 -52.71 6.49 -24.82
C LEU A 320 -52.55 5.15 -25.55
N LEU A 321 -52.30 4.06 -24.82
CA LEU A 321 -52.13 2.73 -25.41
C LEU A 321 -53.45 2.26 -26.04
N TRP A 322 -54.54 2.29 -25.27
CA TRP A 322 -55.84 1.86 -25.76
C TRP A 322 -56.38 2.78 -26.86
N ARG A 323 -56.15 4.09 -26.74
CA ARG A 323 -56.49 5.04 -27.82
C ARG A 323 -55.81 4.66 -29.13
N LYS A 324 -54.56 4.20 -29.10
CA LYS A 324 -53.86 3.77 -30.31
C LYS A 324 -54.46 2.48 -30.91
N VAL A 325 -54.91 1.55 -30.06
CA VAL A 325 -55.65 0.36 -30.52
C VAL A 325 -56.98 0.76 -31.16
N GLU A 326 -57.73 1.69 -30.56
CA GLU A 326 -58.98 2.20 -31.14
C GLU A 326 -58.77 2.87 -32.50
N GLU A 327 -57.65 3.59 -32.70
CA GLU A 327 -57.25 4.13 -34.00
C GLU A 327 -57.00 3.00 -35.02
N LEU A 328 -56.23 1.97 -34.66
CA LEU A 328 -55.96 0.83 -35.55
C LEU A 328 -57.23 0.05 -35.94
N VAL A 329 -58.14 -0.15 -34.97
CA VAL A 329 -59.44 -0.80 -35.23
C VAL A 329 -60.33 0.06 -36.12
N GLN A 330 -60.30 1.39 -35.96
CA GLN A 330 -61.08 2.30 -36.80
C GLN A 330 -60.60 2.31 -38.26
N GLU A 331 -59.30 2.09 -38.49
CA GLU A 331 -58.72 2.00 -39.82
C GLU A 331 -58.98 0.64 -40.50
N ASP A 332 -59.32 -0.41 -39.74
CA ASP A 332 -59.61 -1.74 -40.28
C ASP A 332 -61.06 -1.87 -40.75
N SER A 333 -61.24 -2.04 -42.07
CA SER A 333 -62.56 -2.20 -42.68
C SER A 333 -63.24 -3.54 -42.35
N ARG A 334 -62.56 -4.49 -41.70
CA ARG A 334 -63.11 -5.80 -41.33
C ARG A 334 -63.92 -5.77 -40.05
N ILE A 335 -63.84 -4.68 -39.27
CA ILE A 335 -64.45 -4.56 -37.95
C ILE A 335 -65.47 -3.42 -37.96
N ASP A 336 -66.72 -3.75 -37.65
CA ASP A 336 -67.81 -2.77 -37.52
C ASP A 336 -67.91 -2.26 -36.08
N ARG A 337 -68.01 -0.93 -35.92
CA ARG A 337 -68.18 -0.25 -34.63
C ARG A 337 -69.52 0.45 -34.57
N TYR A 338 -70.37 0.06 -33.63
CA TYR A 338 -71.69 0.69 -33.48
C TYR A 338 -72.19 0.67 -32.02
N PRO A 339 -73.04 1.65 -31.62
CA PRO A 339 -73.66 1.64 -30.31
C PRO A 339 -74.79 0.61 -30.25
N ARG A 340 -74.83 -0.19 -29.18
CA ARG A 340 -75.89 -1.19 -28.94
C ARG A 340 -76.37 -1.11 -27.49
N LEU A 341 -77.66 -1.32 -27.28
CA LEU A 341 -78.23 -1.42 -25.95
C LEU A 341 -77.90 -2.79 -25.35
N VAL A 342 -77.02 -2.82 -24.36
CA VAL A 342 -76.63 -4.03 -23.63
C VAL A 342 -77.15 -3.89 -22.20
N LYS A 343 -78.18 -4.67 -21.84
CA LYS A 343 -78.84 -4.62 -20.52
C LYS A 343 -79.39 -3.23 -20.14
N GLY A 344 -79.88 -2.47 -21.13
CA GLY A 344 -80.49 -1.14 -20.92
C GLY A 344 -79.53 0.04 -21.07
N ASP A 345 -78.22 -0.20 -21.09
CA ASP A 345 -77.21 0.85 -21.31
C ASP A 345 -76.72 0.85 -22.76
N GLY A 346 -76.57 2.04 -23.36
CA GLY A 346 -75.92 2.20 -24.66
C GLY A 346 -74.41 2.01 -24.53
N LYS A 347 -73.89 0.90 -25.08
CA LYS A 347 -72.45 0.59 -25.08
C LYS A 347 -71.93 0.45 -26.50
N GLU A 348 -70.68 0.85 -26.70
CA GLU A 348 -70.00 0.64 -27.98
C GLU A 348 -69.60 -0.84 -28.11
N VAL A 349 -69.97 -1.41 -29.25
CA VAL A 349 -69.80 -2.82 -29.58
C VAL A 349 -69.01 -2.94 -30.88
N TRP A 350 -68.12 -3.93 -30.91
CA TRP A 350 -67.30 -4.27 -32.07
C TRP A 350 -67.71 -5.64 -32.61
N GLU A 351 -67.83 -5.76 -33.93
CA GLU A 351 -68.27 -6.96 -34.62
C GLU A 351 -67.38 -7.24 -35.84
N TRP A 352 -67.11 -8.51 -36.11
CA TRP A 352 -66.35 -8.92 -37.30
C TRP A 352 -67.28 -9.05 -38.51
N GLN A 353 -66.90 -8.44 -39.64
CA GLN A 353 -67.71 -8.44 -40.85
C GLN A 353 -67.63 -9.80 -41.59
N GLU A 354 -68.79 -10.42 -41.83
CA GLU A 354 -68.87 -11.78 -42.38
C GLU A 354 -68.37 -11.92 -43.83
N GLY A 355 -68.31 -10.83 -44.60
CA GLY A 355 -67.80 -10.82 -45.98
C GLY A 355 -66.34 -11.28 -46.12
N SER A 356 -65.55 -11.15 -45.05
CA SER A 356 -64.15 -11.62 -45.00
C SER A 356 -64.00 -13.06 -44.49
N LEU A 357 -65.05 -13.69 -43.94
CA LEU A 357 -65.00 -15.04 -43.37
C LEU A 357 -64.90 -16.14 -44.43
N SER A 358 -65.28 -15.87 -45.69
CA SER A 358 -65.17 -16.85 -46.78
C SER A 358 -63.72 -17.28 -47.03
N SER A 359 -62.77 -16.33 -46.93
CA SER A 359 -61.34 -16.58 -47.13
C SER A 359 -60.70 -17.31 -45.93
N SER A 360 -61.07 -16.96 -44.70
CA SER A 360 -60.55 -17.61 -43.48
C SER A 360 -61.06 -19.04 -43.30
N LYS A 361 -62.30 -19.33 -43.72
CA LYS A 361 -62.86 -20.71 -43.73
C LYS A 361 -62.03 -21.63 -44.64
N GLU A 362 -61.67 -21.18 -45.84
CA GLU A 362 -60.80 -21.94 -46.76
C GLU A 362 -59.40 -22.16 -46.18
N LYS A 363 -58.78 -21.13 -45.58
CA LYS A 363 -57.46 -21.26 -44.96
C LYS A 363 -57.45 -22.21 -43.75
N ARG A 364 -58.49 -22.20 -42.90
CA ARG A 364 -58.59 -23.14 -41.76
C ARG A 364 -58.94 -24.57 -42.19
N LEU A 365 -59.71 -24.77 -43.26
CA LEU A 365 -59.94 -26.10 -43.85
C LEU A 365 -58.65 -26.68 -44.44
N ALA A 366 -57.82 -25.85 -45.07
CA ALA A 366 -56.50 -26.23 -45.58
C ALA A 366 -55.47 -26.50 -44.46
N SER A 367 -55.48 -25.74 -43.36
CA SER A 367 -54.55 -25.99 -42.24
C SER A 367 -54.95 -27.22 -41.41
N LYS A 368 -56.24 -27.50 -41.22
CA LYS A 368 -56.73 -28.73 -40.56
C LYS A 368 -56.49 -30.00 -41.37
N SER A 369 -56.53 -29.93 -42.72
CA SER A 369 -56.19 -31.08 -43.56
C SER A 369 -54.68 -31.35 -43.57
N SER A 370 -53.86 -30.30 -43.53
CA SER A 370 -52.40 -30.40 -43.37
C SER A 370 -52.00 -30.97 -41.99
N SER A 371 -52.65 -30.53 -40.90
CA SER A 371 -52.31 -31.03 -39.55
C SER A 371 -52.70 -32.50 -39.32
N ARG A 372 -53.70 -33.03 -40.04
CA ARG A 372 -54.03 -34.47 -40.01
C ARG A 372 -53.02 -35.33 -40.77
N MET A 373 -52.33 -34.79 -41.78
CA MET A 373 -51.25 -35.51 -42.49
C MET A 373 -49.95 -35.55 -41.69
N VAL A 374 -49.70 -34.57 -40.82
CA VAL A 374 -48.43 -34.45 -40.07
C VAL A 374 -48.40 -35.29 -38.77
N MET A 375 -49.55 -35.73 -38.25
CA MET A 375 -49.63 -36.60 -37.05
C MET A 375 -49.18 -38.06 -37.28
N GLY A 376 -48.67 -38.41 -38.47
CA GLY A 376 -48.20 -39.76 -38.81
C GLY A 376 -46.69 -39.98 -38.75
N VAL A 377 -45.85 -38.96 -38.51
CA VAL A 377 -44.38 -39.12 -38.61
C VAL A 377 -43.62 -38.37 -37.50
N ASN A 378 -42.97 -39.16 -36.64
CA ASN A 378 -41.84 -38.86 -35.75
C ASN A 378 -42.01 -37.86 -34.59
N SER A 379 -42.32 -38.40 -33.41
CA SER A 379 -42.09 -37.75 -32.11
C SER A 379 -40.70 -38.02 -31.50
N ASP A 380 -39.85 -38.84 -32.12
CA ASP A 380 -38.60 -39.32 -31.47
C ASP A 380 -37.30 -38.61 -31.90
N VAL A 381 -37.37 -37.60 -32.78
CA VAL A 381 -36.15 -36.96 -33.33
C VAL A 381 -35.83 -35.58 -32.72
N ILE A 382 -36.76 -34.98 -31.97
CA ILE A 382 -36.57 -33.60 -31.47
C ILE A 382 -35.89 -33.56 -30.10
N TYR A 383 -36.03 -34.61 -29.28
CA TYR A 383 -35.42 -34.64 -27.94
C TYR A 383 -33.91 -34.92 -27.93
N SER A 384 -33.35 -35.56 -28.96
CA SER A 384 -31.91 -35.87 -29.02
C SER A 384 -31.04 -34.70 -29.50
N LYS A 385 -31.64 -33.65 -30.09
CA LYS A 385 -30.89 -32.49 -30.61
C LYS A 385 -30.68 -31.39 -29.57
N MET A 386 -31.56 -31.26 -28.56
CA MET A 386 -31.39 -30.26 -27.50
C MET A 386 -30.41 -30.68 -26.40
N GLU A 387 -30.19 -31.98 -26.18
CA GLU A 387 -29.29 -32.44 -25.11
C GLU A 387 -27.79 -32.34 -25.48
N ASN A 388 -27.46 -32.34 -26.78
CA ASN A 388 -26.08 -32.19 -27.23
C ASN A 388 -25.61 -30.72 -27.32
N GLU A 389 -26.52 -29.78 -27.54
CA GLU A 389 -26.19 -28.34 -27.56
C GLU A 389 -25.99 -27.76 -26.14
N LEU A 390 -26.63 -28.34 -25.12
CA LEU A 390 -26.47 -27.88 -23.73
C LEU A 390 -25.14 -28.34 -23.08
N LYS A 391 -24.49 -29.40 -23.60
CA LYS A 391 -23.21 -29.90 -23.08
C LYS A 391 -21.98 -29.18 -23.65
N ALA A 392 -22.12 -28.42 -24.74
CA ALA A 392 -21.01 -27.71 -25.37
C ALA A 392 -20.74 -26.31 -24.78
N VAL A 393 -21.62 -25.80 -23.91
CA VAL A 393 -21.50 -24.44 -23.33
C VAL A 393 -20.95 -24.45 -21.89
N VAL A 394 -20.73 -25.63 -21.29
CA VAL A 394 -20.29 -25.77 -19.89
C VAL A 394 -18.95 -26.52 -19.77
N SER A 395 -18.10 -26.54 -20.80
CA SER A 395 -16.73 -27.07 -20.67
C SER A 395 -15.65 -26.10 -21.15
#